data_AF-A0A382PUN3-F1
#
_entry.id   AF-A0A382PUN3-F1
#
_cell.length_a   1.000
_cell.length_b   1.000
_cell.length_c   1.000
_cell.angle_alpha   90.00
_cell.angle_beta   90.00
_cell.angle_gamma   90.00
#
_symmetry.space_group_name_H-M   'P 1'
#
loop_
_entity.id
_entity.type
_entity.pdbx_description
1 polymer ?
#
loop_
_entity_poly.entity_id
_entity_poly.type
_entity_poly.pdbx_seq_one_letter_code
_entity_poly.pdbx_strand_id
1 'polypeptide(L)'
;MDQKEHIEKVAHVLGNWEEYSPRTSTRGRKHSGLKHIEGNEEVAAKRILQRNWNGRMVVSSMFKMAQYVESALDLKLNWLERYHLARLLMSSLTFAGIYKLEKDNDEDWFEPYTIHSLVDHDLPEGQPSFKTRIGKPYPKWRSNVDEWELFWLSQVKVAHQS
;
A
#
# COMPACT_ATOMS: atom_id res chain seq x y z
N MET A 1 16.45 4.90 -12.97
CA MET A 1 15.23 5.51 -13.53
C MET A 1 14.68 6.43 -12.45
N ASP A 2 14.33 7.69 -12.76
CA ASP A 2 13.95 8.68 -11.74
C ASP A 2 12.62 8.27 -11.07
N GLN A 3 12.52 8.40 -9.74
CA GLN A 3 11.30 8.10 -8.98
C GLN A 3 10.09 8.86 -9.53
N LYS A 4 10.33 10.08 -10.05
CA LYS A 4 9.31 10.89 -10.70
C LYS A 4 8.72 10.22 -11.93
N GLU A 5 9.54 9.58 -12.76
CA GLU A 5 9.09 8.88 -13.96
C GLU A 5 8.17 7.71 -13.61
N HIS A 6 8.48 6.96 -12.54
CA HIS A 6 7.61 5.89 -12.07
C HIS A 6 6.26 6.42 -11.57
N ILE A 7 6.24 7.56 -10.89
CA ILE A 7 5.00 8.22 -10.45
C ILE A 7 4.17 8.63 -11.65
N GLU A 8 4.78 9.27 -12.65
CA GLU A 8 4.11 9.70 -13.88
C GLU A 8 3.50 8.51 -14.64
N LYS A 9 4.24 7.39 -14.78
CA LYS A 9 3.72 6.16 -15.41
C LYS A 9 2.50 5.60 -14.70
N VAL A 10 2.53 5.52 -13.37
CA VAL A 10 1.40 4.99 -12.60
C VAL A 10 0.21 5.95 -12.64
N ALA A 11 0.46 7.25 -12.49
CA ALA A 11 -0.59 8.26 -12.59
C ALA A 11 -1.25 8.26 -13.99
N HIS A 12 -0.46 8.08 -15.05
CA HIS A 12 -0.95 7.93 -16.42
C HIS A 12 -1.87 6.72 -16.55
N VAL A 13 -1.48 5.55 -16.01
CA VAL A 13 -2.33 4.34 -16.03
C VAL A 13 -3.63 4.56 -15.25
N LEU A 14 -3.57 5.21 -14.09
CA LEU A 14 -4.76 5.49 -13.27
C LEU A 14 -5.72 6.44 -14.00
N GLY A 15 -5.22 7.50 -14.64
CA GLY A 15 -6.03 8.46 -15.38
C GLY A 15 -6.57 7.92 -16.70
N ASN A 16 -5.82 7.05 -17.38
CA ASN A 16 -6.16 6.49 -18.68
C ASN A 16 -6.52 5.01 -18.62
N TRP A 17 -7.15 4.57 -17.53
CA TRP A 17 -7.44 3.16 -17.26
C TRP A 17 -8.12 2.41 -18.41
N GLU A 18 -9.01 3.08 -19.15
CA GLU A 18 -9.74 2.50 -20.27
C GLU A 18 -8.83 2.04 -21.42
N GLU A 19 -7.62 2.60 -21.57
CA GLU A 19 -6.64 2.20 -22.57
C GLU A 19 -5.97 0.86 -22.23
N TYR A 20 -5.80 0.59 -20.93
CA TYR A 20 -5.12 -0.61 -20.43
C TYR A 20 -6.08 -1.77 -20.16
N SER A 21 -7.35 -1.46 -19.87
CA SER A 21 -8.37 -2.48 -19.62
C SER A 21 -8.74 -3.21 -20.92
N PRO A 22 -8.65 -4.56 -20.99
CA PRO A 22 -8.93 -5.30 -22.22
C PRO A 22 -10.34 -5.06 -22.74
N ARG A 23 -10.46 -4.78 -24.05
CA ARG A 23 -11.74 -4.53 -24.76
C ARG A 23 -12.76 -5.67 -24.65
N THR A 24 -12.32 -6.89 -24.35
CA THR A 24 -13.15 -8.09 -24.23
C THR A 24 -13.76 -8.29 -22.85
N SER A 25 -13.42 -7.47 -21.85
CA SER A 25 -13.97 -7.59 -20.50
C SER A 25 -15.42 -7.08 -20.43
N THR A 26 -16.35 -7.97 -20.10
CA THR A 26 -17.77 -7.66 -19.84
C THR A 26 -18.00 -6.91 -18.52
N ARG A 27 -16.99 -6.81 -17.66
CA ARG A 27 -17.03 -6.00 -16.43
C ARG A 27 -16.56 -4.59 -16.77
N GLY A 28 -17.53 -3.73 -17.13
CA GLY A 28 -17.49 -2.26 -17.20
C GLY A 28 -16.12 -1.59 -17.40
N ARG A 29 -15.98 -0.80 -18.48
CA ARG A 29 -14.75 -0.04 -18.83
C ARG A 29 -14.11 0.74 -17.67
N LYS A 30 -14.93 1.23 -16.73
CA LYS A 30 -14.46 1.96 -15.54
C LYS A 30 -14.32 1.02 -14.35
N HIS A 31 -13.09 0.85 -13.86
CA HIS A 31 -12.83 0.13 -12.61
C HIS A 31 -13.56 0.83 -11.45
N SER A 32 -14.30 0.08 -10.63
CA SER A 32 -15.10 0.64 -9.52
C SER A 32 -14.29 1.39 -8.46
N GLY A 33 -12.97 1.16 -8.41
CA GLY A 33 -12.03 1.88 -7.55
C GLY A 33 -11.71 3.31 -8.01
N LEU A 34 -11.86 3.63 -9.31
CA LEU A 34 -11.42 4.92 -9.87
C LEU A 34 -12.19 6.10 -9.28
N LYS A 35 -13.49 5.94 -9.04
CA LYS A 35 -14.38 6.96 -8.46
C LYS A 35 -13.88 7.53 -7.12
N HIS A 36 -12.98 6.83 -6.43
CA HIS A 36 -12.46 7.23 -5.12
C HIS A 36 -11.20 8.10 -5.22
N ILE A 37 -10.53 8.12 -6.37
CA ILE A 37 -9.23 8.79 -6.55
C ILE A 37 -9.20 9.70 -7.78
N GLU A 38 -10.36 9.89 -8.44
CA GLU A 38 -10.49 10.75 -9.63
C GLU A 38 -9.97 12.17 -9.32
N GLY A 39 -9.07 12.66 -10.18
CA GLY A 39 -8.37 13.94 -9.99
C GLY A 39 -7.25 13.92 -8.95
N ASN A 40 -6.94 12.76 -8.35
CA ASN A 40 -5.90 12.56 -7.33
C ASN A 40 -4.94 11.41 -7.69
N GLU A 41 -4.82 11.10 -8.97
CA GLU A 41 -4.05 9.97 -9.50
C GLU A 41 -2.57 10.07 -9.14
N GLU A 42 -1.98 11.26 -9.27
CA GLU A 42 -0.58 11.52 -8.93
C GLU A 42 -0.33 11.37 -7.42
N VAL A 43 -1.26 11.84 -6.57
CA VAL A 43 -1.17 11.68 -5.11
C VAL A 43 -1.23 10.20 -4.73
N ALA A 44 -2.15 9.44 -5.33
CA ALA A 44 -2.26 8.01 -5.12
C ALA A 44 -1.00 7.27 -5.58
N ALA A 45 -0.48 7.57 -6.77
CA ALA A 45 0.74 7.00 -7.33
C ALA A 45 1.95 7.27 -6.44
N LYS A 46 2.16 8.53 -6.06
CA LYS A 46 3.23 8.94 -5.13
C LYS A 46 3.11 8.18 -3.82
N ARG A 47 1.90 8.06 -3.27
CA ARG A 47 1.67 7.43 -1.97
C ARG A 47 1.99 5.94 -1.98
N ILE A 48 1.60 5.21 -3.03
CA ILE A 48 1.89 3.76 -3.12
C ILE A 48 3.35 3.47 -3.47
N LEU A 49 4.03 4.36 -4.20
CA LEU A 49 5.44 4.21 -4.57
C LEU A 49 6.44 4.64 -3.50
N GLN A 50 5.97 5.26 -2.40
CA GLN A 50 6.81 5.56 -1.23
C GLN A 50 7.35 4.31 -0.51
N ARG A 51 6.91 3.11 -0.89
CA ARG A 51 7.33 1.86 -0.26
C ARG A 51 7.68 0.84 -1.33
N ASN A 52 8.74 0.09 -1.09
CA ASN A 52 9.07 -1.09 -1.89
C ASN A 52 8.17 -2.28 -1.47
N TRP A 53 7.46 -2.83 -2.46
CA TRP A 53 6.54 -3.97 -2.30
C TRP A 53 7.16 -5.31 -2.71
N ASN A 54 8.39 -5.31 -3.22
CA ASN A 54 9.11 -6.52 -3.64
C ASN A 54 9.19 -7.57 -2.53
N GLY A 55 8.97 -8.84 -2.91
CA GLY A 55 8.97 -10.00 -2.01
C GLY A 55 7.79 -10.07 -1.04
N ARG A 56 6.74 -9.27 -1.24
CA ARG A 56 5.54 -9.30 -0.39
C ARG A 56 4.38 -10.00 -1.08
N MET A 57 3.53 -10.65 -0.29
CA MET A 57 2.28 -11.21 -0.78
C MET A 57 1.35 -10.12 -1.34
N VAL A 58 0.71 -10.39 -2.48
CA VAL A 58 -0.18 -9.46 -3.18
C VAL A 58 -1.35 -9.04 -2.31
N VAL A 59 -2.07 -9.99 -1.70
CA VAL A 59 -3.31 -9.72 -0.97
C VAL A 59 -3.07 -8.76 0.21
N SER A 60 -2.04 -9.02 1.02
CA SER A 60 -1.76 -8.15 2.16
C SER A 60 -1.20 -6.78 1.74
N SER A 61 -0.48 -6.73 0.63
CA SER A 61 0.11 -5.49 0.09
C SER A 61 -0.94 -4.58 -0.53
N MET A 62 -1.86 -5.10 -1.33
CA MET A 62 -2.90 -4.30 -1.99
C MET A 62 -3.81 -3.60 -0.97
N PHE A 63 -4.15 -4.27 0.15
CA PHE A 63 -4.96 -3.64 1.21
C PHE A 63 -4.18 -2.54 1.94
N LYS A 64 -2.88 -2.72 2.17
CA LYS A 64 -2.03 -1.67 2.75
C LYS A 64 -1.87 -0.48 1.81
N MET A 65 -1.72 -0.71 0.50
CA MET A 65 -1.72 0.35 -0.52
C MET A 65 -3.01 1.16 -0.44
N ALA A 66 -4.17 0.49 -0.44
CA ALA A 66 -5.46 1.17 -0.34
C ALA A 66 -5.61 1.98 0.95
N GLN A 67 -5.19 1.44 2.10
CA GLN A 67 -5.20 2.17 3.37
C GLN A 67 -4.32 3.43 3.34
N TYR A 68 -3.16 3.37 2.67
CA TYR A 68 -2.30 4.53 2.55
C TYR A 68 -2.90 5.63 1.68
N VAL A 69 -3.58 5.26 0.60
CA VAL A 69 -4.30 6.20 -0.27
C VAL A 69 -5.54 6.75 0.42
N GLU A 70 -6.32 5.88 1.08
CA GLU A 70 -7.48 6.26 1.90
C GLU A 70 -7.10 7.32 2.94
N SER A 71 -6.02 7.09 3.69
CA SER A 71 -5.51 8.06 4.67
C SER A 71 -4.95 9.33 4.04
N ALA A 72 -4.36 9.26 2.84
CA ALA A 72 -3.79 10.44 2.18
C ALA A 72 -4.86 11.37 1.59
N LEU A 73 -6.02 10.81 1.23
CA LEU A 73 -7.14 11.52 0.60
C LEU A 73 -8.33 11.72 1.57
N ASP A 74 -8.16 11.40 2.86
CA ASP A 74 -9.19 11.44 3.90
C ASP A 74 -10.51 10.74 3.49
N LEU A 75 -10.38 9.59 2.81
CA LEU A 75 -11.52 8.81 2.35
C LEU A 75 -12.08 7.94 3.48
N LYS A 76 -13.39 7.73 3.46
CA LYS A 76 -14.08 6.80 4.37
C LYS A 76 -14.64 5.65 3.56
N LEU A 77 -13.81 4.63 3.32
CA LEU A 77 -14.17 3.50 2.47
C LEU A 77 -14.70 2.34 3.29
N ASN A 78 -15.77 1.70 2.81
CA ASN A 78 -16.15 0.39 3.34
C ASN A 78 -15.19 -0.70 2.83
N TRP A 79 -15.35 -1.92 3.35
CA TRP A 79 -14.46 -3.03 2.99
C TRP A 79 -14.42 -3.33 1.48
N LEU A 80 -15.58 -3.33 0.81
CA LEU A 80 -15.68 -3.65 -0.62
C LEU A 80 -15.08 -2.54 -1.49
N GLU A 81 -15.31 -1.28 -1.14
CA GLU A 81 -14.72 -0.11 -1.79
C GLU A 81 -13.20 -0.10 -1.65
N ARG A 82 -12.69 -0.37 -0.44
CA ARG A 82 -11.26 -0.52 -0.19
C ARG A 82 -10.67 -1.67 -1.00
N TYR A 83 -11.37 -2.79 -1.11
CA TYR A 83 -10.95 -3.92 -1.95
C TYR A 83 -10.88 -3.55 -3.44
N HIS A 84 -11.86 -2.80 -3.96
CA HIS A 84 -11.83 -2.31 -5.33
C HIS A 84 -10.68 -1.32 -5.55
N LEU A 85 -10.46 -0.38 -4.63
CA LEU A 85 -9.30 0.51 -4.71
C LEU A 85 -7.98 -0.27 -4.68
N ALA A 86 -7.86 -1.25 -3.78
CA ALA A 86 -6.68 -2.11 -3.66
C ALA A 86 -6.34 -2.82 -4.98
N ARG A 87 -7.33 -3.44 -5.63
CA ARG A 87 -7.14 -4.10 -6.92
C ARG A 87 -6.72 -3.14 -8.02
N LEU A 88 -7.33 -1.95 -8.06
CA LEU A 88 -6.97 -0.91 -9.03
C LEU A 88 -5.49 -0.54 -8.89
N LEU A 89 -5.05 -0.23 -7.68
CA LEU A 89 -3.68 0.22 -7.40
C LEU A 89 -2.65 -0.85 -7.77
N MET A 90 -2.91 -2.12 -7.39
CA MET A 90 -2.01 -3.22 -7.73
C MET A 90 -1.94 -3.45 -9.25
N SER A 91 -3.08 -3.48 -9.94
CA SER A 91 -3.09 -3.64 -11.39
C SER A 91 -2.42 -2.46 -12.11
N SER A 92 -2.55 -1.24 -11.59
CA SER A 92 -1.92 -0.06 -12.18
C SER A 92 -0.40 -0.14 -12.10
N LEU A 93 0.14 -0.63 -10.97
CA LEU A 93 1.55 -0.91 -10.81
C LEU A 93 2.08 -1.98 -11.78
N THR A 94 1.27 -3.00 -12.10
CA THR A 94 1.64 -4.02 -13.09
C THR A 94 1.57 -3.49 -14.53
N PHE A 95 0.54 -2.71 -14.87
CA PHE A 95 0.43 -2.10 -16.20
C PHE A 95 1.48 -1.03 -16.45
N ALA A 96 1.92 -0.32 -15.41
CA ALA A 96 3.03 0.62 -15.48
C ALA A 96 4.40 -0.07 -15.64
N GLY A 97 4.47 -1.41 -15.56
CA GLY A 97 5.71 -2.17 -15.70
C GLY A 97 6.65 -2.02 -14.51
N ILE A 98 6.15 -1.64 -13.34
CA ILE A 98 6.96 -1.47 -12.12
C ILE A 98 7.11 -2.79 -11.38
N TYR A 99 6.02 -3.56 -11.32
CA TYR A 99 5.98 -4.84 -10.62
C TYR A 99 5.37 -5.91 -11.52
N LYS A 100 5.75 -7.16 -11.26
CA LYS A 100 5.12 -8.37 -11.77
C LYS A 100 4.59 -9.19 -10.60
N LEU A 101 3.51 -9.94 -10.84
CA LEU A 101 2.97 -10.90 -9.88
C LEU A 101 3.37 -12.30 -10.32
N GLU A 102 3.95 -13.08 -9.43
CA GLU A 102 4.38 -14.45 -9.70
C GLU A 102 3.91 -15.37 -8.58
N LYS A 103 3.70 -16.64 -8.92
CA LYS A 103 3.56 -17.73 -7.95
C LYS A 103 4.86 -18.52 -7.96
N ASP A 104 5.20 -19.14 -6.83
CA ASP A 104 6.36 -20.02 -6.76
C ASP A 104 6.06 -21.38 -7.42
N ASN A 105 4.79 -21.79 -7.36
CA ASN A 105 4.21 -23.00 -7.91
C ASN A 105 2.88 -22.69 -8.64
N ASP A 106 2.96 -22.57 -9.96
CA ASP A 106 1.79 -22.30 -10.80
C ASP A 106 0.73 -23.43 -10.79
N GLU A 107 1.09 -24.66 -10.37
CA GLU A 107 0.16 -25.78 -10.29
C GLU A 107 -0.76 -25.70 -9.06
N ASP A 108 -0.33 -25.01 -8.00
CA ASP A 108 -1.15 -24.81 -6.80
C ASP A 108 -2.05 -23.58 -6.96
N TRP A 109 -3.34 -23.86 -7.13
CA TRP A 109 -4.35 -22.82 -7.28
C TRP A 109 -4.53 -21.97 -6.01
N PHE A 110 -4.25 -22.52 -4.82
CA PHE A 110 -4.33 -21.82 -3.53
C PHE A 110 -3.11 -20.96 -3.25
N GLU A 111 -2.00 -21.18 -3.95
CA GLU A 111 -0.77 -20.48 -3.64
C GLU A 111 -0.94 -18.97 -3.88
N PRO A 112 -0.54 -18.13 -2.91
CA PRO A 112 -0.65 -16.70 -3.06
C PRO A 112 0.39 -16.18 -4.07
N TYR A 113 0.01 -15.12 -4.78
CA TYR A 113 0.96 -14.37 -5.58
C TYR A 113 1.91 -13.54 -4.70
N THR A 114 3.18 -13.51 -5.09
CA THR A 114 4.23 -12.62 -4.58
C THR A 114 4.52 -11.51 -5.58
N ILE A 115 4.82 -10.32 -5.06
CA ILE A 115 5.17 -9.14 -5.85
C ILE A 115 6.67 -9.15 -6.14
N HIS A 116 7.05 -9.08 -7.41
CA HIS A 116 8.44 -8.94 -7.85
C HIS A 116 8.64 -7.59 -8.54
N SER A 117 9.68 -6.87 -8.18
CA SER A 117 10.00 -5.60 -8.85
C SER A 117 10.71 -5.82 -10.18
N LEU A 118 10.33 -5.04 -11.17
CA LEU A 118 10.96 -4.98 -12.49
C LEU A 118 11.91 -3.79 -12.63
N VAL A 119 11.96 -2.92 -11.62
CA VAL A 119 12.75 -1.69 -11.62
C VAL A 119 13.52 -1.56 -10.31
N ASP A 120 14.67 -0.89 -10.35
CA ASP A 120 15.38 -0.57 -9.12
C ASP A 120 14.57 0.43 -8.28
N HIS A 121 14.42 0.14 -6.99
CA HIS A 121 13.71 1.00 -6.05
C HIS A 121 14.70 1.73 -5.15
N ASP A 122 14.99 2.98 -5.49
CA ASP A 122 15.54 3.92 -4.53
C ASP A 122 14.40 4.40 -3.62
N LEU A 123 14.54 4.17 -2.31
CA LEU A 123 13.60 4.74 -1.34
C LEU A 123 13.86 6.25 -1.26
N PRO A 124 12.81 7.10 -1.19
CA PRO A 124 13.01 8.53 -1.07
C PRO A 124 13.83 8.86 0.19
N GLU A 125 14.88 9.65 0.02
CA GLU A 125 15.69 10.17 1.12
C GLU A 125 14.80 10.93 2.12
N GLY A 126 14.99 10.68 3.42
CA GLY A 126 14.28 11.38 4.49
C GLY A 126 12.96 10.74 4.95
N GLN A 127 12.60 9.55 4.49
CA GLN A 127 11.41 8.86 5.00
C GLN A 127 11.62 8.41 6.46
N PRO A 128 10.78 8.85 7.43
CA PRO A 128 10.91 8.38 8.80
C PRO A 128 10.67 6.88 8.81
N SER A 129 11.66 6.13 9.33
CA SER A 129 11.46 4.71 9.57
C SER A 129 10.31 4.59 10.58
N PHE A 130 9.21 3.97 10.17
CA PHE A 130 8.18 3.51 11.10
C PHE A 130 8.68 2.33 11.97
N LYS A 131 9.99 2.05 12.00
CA LYS A 131 10.55 1.14 12.99
C LYS A 131 10.51 1.85 14.33
N THR A 132 9.68 1.31 15.21
CA THR A 132 9.64 1.55 16.64
C THR A 132 11.06 1.70 17.18
N ARG A 133 11.41 2.90 17.65
CA ARG A 133 12.59 3.25 18.46
C ARG A 133 13.85 2.41 18.18
N ILE A 134 14.67 2.84 17.22
CA ILE A 134 16.07 2.43 17.15
C ILE A 134 16.71 2.74 18.52
N GLY A 135 17.13 1.71 19.25
CA GLY A 135 17.82 1.84 20.54
C GLY A 135 17.04 1.39 21.79
N LYS A 136 15.74 1.05 21.69
CA LYS A 136 15.02 0.38 22.79
C LYS A 136 14.35 -0.88 22.26
N PRO A 137 14.83 -2.09 22.59
CA PRO A 137 14.16 -3.31 22.16
C PRO A 137 12.71 -3.28 22.69
N TYR A 138 11.78 -3.76 21.86
CA TYR A 138 10.43 -4.03 22.34
C TYR A 138 10.57 -4.99 23.54
N PRO A 139 9.98 -4.69 24.70
CA PRO A 139 10.18 -5.53 25.86
C PRO A 139 9.64 -6.93 25.58
N LYS A 140 10.31 -7.93 26.16
CA LYS A 140 9.92 -9.32 26.01
C LYS A 140 8.49 -9.51 26.51
N TRP A 141 7.72 -10.28 25.78
CA TRP A 141 6.40 -10.75 26.21
C TRP A 141 6.54 -11.53 27.53
N ARG A 142 5.80 -11.15 28.58
CA ARG A 142 5.94 -11.74 29.94
C ARG A 142 4.71 -12.50 30.42
N SER A 143 3.54 -12.22 29.86
CA SER A 143 2.28 -12.89 30.20
C SER A 143 1.38 -12.92 28.97
N ASN A 144 0.28 -13.68 28.98
CA ASN A 144 -0.65 -13.76 27.84
C ASN A 144 -1.38 -12.44 27.55
N VAL A 145 -1.23 -11.43 28.40
CA VAL A 145 -1.81 -10.10 28.27
C VAL A 145 -0.67 -9.09 28.17
N ASP A 146 -0.78 -8.12 27.26
CA ASP A 146 0.23 -7.06 27.20
C ASP A 146 0.03 -6.10 28.39
N GLU A 147 0.98 -6.09 29.32
CA GLU A 147 0.95 -5.23 30.51
C GLU A 147 1.37 -3.76 30.22
N TRP A 148 1.63 -3.42 28.95
CA TRP A 148 2.10 -2.08 28.54
C TRP A 148 1.17 -0.91 28.88
N GLU A 149 -0.12 -1.14 29.10
CA GLU A 149 -1.09 -0.06 29.33
C GLU A 149 -0.91 0.64 30.68
N LEU A 150 -0.24 0.03 31.65
CA LEU A 150 -0.08 0.61 32.99
C LEU A 150 1.05 1.64 33.08
N PHE A 151 2.00 1.67 32.13
CA PHE A 151 3.15 2.58 32.18
C PHE A 151 2.79 4.01 31.74
N TRP A 152 1.81 4.18 30.84
CA TRP A 152 1.35 5.49 30.39
C TRP A 152 0.50 6.23 31.43
N LEU A 153 -0.34 5.51 32.19
CA LEU A 153 -1.15 6.10 33.27
C LEU A 153 -0.31 6.65 34.43
N SER A 154 0.88 6.10 34.64
CA SER A 154 1.85 6.59 35.64
C SER A 154 2.53 7.90 35.22
N GLN A 155 2.89 8.04 33.94
CA GLN A 155 3.59 9.24 33.44
C GLN A 155 2.66 10.45 33.29
N VAL A 156 1.37 10.25 33.00
CA VAL A 156 0.39 11.36 32.88
C VAL A 156 0.10 12.01 34.25
N LYS A 157 0.18 11.25 35.36
CA LYS A 157 -0.03 11.82 36.71
C LYS A 157 1.11 12.73 37.19
N VAL A 158 2.34 12.57 36.67
CA VAL A 158 3.49 13.38 37.09
C VAL A 158 3.47 14.76 36.41
N ALA A 159 2.84 14.89 35.24
CA ALA A 159 2.80 16.13 34.47
C ALA A 159 1.72 17.15 34.90
N HIS A 160 1.01 16.93 36.01
CA HIS A 160 -0.02 17.85 36.54
C HIS A 160 0.29 18.37 37.96
N GLN A 161 1.52 18.20 38.44
CA GLN A 161 1.96 18.68 39.76
C GLN A 161 3.26 19.50 39.74
N SER A 162 3.62 20.08 38.61
CA SER A 162 4.80 20.96 38.49
C SER A 162 4.49 22.19 37.65
#